data_AF-V9IQV6-F1
#
_entry.id   AF-V9IQV6-F1
#
_cell.length_a   1.000
_cell.length_b   1.000
_cell.length_c   1.000
_cell.angle_alpha   90.00
_cell.angle_beta   90.00
_cell.angle_gamma   90.00
#
_symmetry.space_group_name_H-M   'P 1'
#
loop_
_entity.id
_entity.type
_entity.pdbx_description
1 polymer ?
#
loop_
_entity_poly.entity_id
_entity_poly.type
_entity_poly.pdbx_seq_one_letter_code
_entity_poly.pdbx_strand_id
1 'polypeptide(L)' 'SLTVQTKYGPVRGKRNVSLLGQEYVSFQGIPYARAPEGELRFKAPIPPQKWTETLD' A
#
# COMPACT_ATOMS: atom_id res chain seq x y z
N SER A 1 10.57 -2.57 12.04
CA SER A 1 9.73 -2.56 10.82
C SER A 1 10.55 -2.02 9.66
N LEU A 2 10.26 -2.42 8.42
CA LEU A 2 10.99 -1.94 7.24
C LEU A 2 10.15 -0.87 6.55
N THR A 3 10.70 0.31 6.28
CA THR A 3 10.00 1.36 5.51
C THR A 3 10.59 1.44 4.10
N VAL A 4 9.73 1.48 3.09
CA VAL A 4 10.11 1.56 1.67
C VAL A 4 9.43 2.75 1.03
N GLN A 5 10.15 3.45 0.15
CA GLN A 5 9.62 4.55 -0.64
C GLN A 5 8.98 4.02 -1.92
N THR A 6 7.69 4.34 -2.12
CA THR A 6 6.99 4.09 -3.38
C THR A 6 6.99 5.36 -4.25
N LYS A 7 6.46 5.27 -5.47
CA LYS A 7 6.21 6.46 -6.32
C LYS A 7 5.24 7.49 -5.71
N TYR A 8 4.44 7.08 -4.72
CA TYR A 8 3.38 7.91 -4.13
C TYR A 8 3.65 8.29 -2.66
N GLY A 9 4.58 7.62 -1.98
CA GLY A 9 4.99 7.93 -0.61
C GLY A 9 5.53 6.73 0.17
N PRO A 10 5.94 6.92 1.43
CA PRO A 10 6.52 5.87 2.28
C PRO A 10 5.48 4.89 2.80
N VAL A 11 5.85 3.60 2.87
CA VAL A 11 5.03 2.52 3.46
C VAL A 11 5.88 1.67 4.40
N ARG A 12 5.33 1.30 5.55
CA ARG A 12 5.93 0.41 6.54
C ARG A 12 5.42 -1.02 6.35
N GLY A 13 6.36 -1.94 6.27
CA GLY A 13 6.12 -3.37 6.20
C GLY A 13 6.32 -4.04 7.56
N LYS A 14 5.74 -5.24 7.68
CA LYS A 14 5.83 -6.11 8.85
C LYS A 14 6.64 -7.36 8.50
N ARG A 15 7.50 -7.80 9.42
CA ARG A 15 8.15 -9.11 9.31
C ARG A 15 7.14 -10.17 9.67
N ASN A 16 7.06 -11.21 8.86
CA ASN A 16 6.18 -12.35 9.04
C ASN A 16 6.94 -13.64 8.74
N VAL A 17 6.34 -14.77 9.14
CA VAL A 17 6.85 -16.11 8.92
C VAL A 17 5.80 -16.88 8.11
N SER A 18 6.21 -17.52 7.02
CA SER A 18 5.31 -18.30 6.18
C SER A 18 4.90 -19.60 6.88
N LEU A 19 3.92 -20.31 6.34
CA LEU A 19 3.51 -21.63 6.86
C LEU A 19 4.66 -22.65 6.86
N LEU A 20 5.67 -22.46 6.01
CA LEU A 20 6.86 -23.32 5.91
C LEU A 20 8.03 -22.81 6.76
N GLY A 21 7.83 -21.78 7.59
CA GLY A 21 8.87 -21.23 8.47
C GLY A 21 9.78 -20.20 7.83
N GLN A 22 9.54 -19.79 6.58
CA GLN A 22 10.38 -18.80 5.88
C GLN A 22 10.03 -17.38 6.33
N GLU A 23 11.02 -16.62 6.79
CA GLU A 23 10.86 -15.21 7.09
C GLU A 23 10.69 -14.38 5.81
N TYR A 24 9.79 -13.40 5.86
CA TYR A 24 9.57 -12.42 4.79
C TYR A 24 9.07 -11.08 5.35
N VAL A 25 9.10 -10.03 4.53
CA VAL A 25 8.48 -8.74 4.84
C VAL A 25 7.24 -8.57 3.98
N SER A 26 6.09 -8.29 4.59
CA SER A 26 4.85 -7.98 3.89
C SER A 26 4.48 -6.52 4.01
N PHE A 27 4.05 -5.94 2.90
CA PHE A 27 3.38 -4.65 2.84
C PHE A 27 1.96 -4.89 2.33
N GLN A 28 0.95 -4.44 3.07
CA GLN A 28 -0.45 -4.71 2.79
C GLN A 28 -1.22 -3.38 2.71
N GLY A 29 -2.34 -3.36 2.00
CA GLY A 29 -3.20 -2.18 1.93
C GLY A 29 -2.62 -0.97 1.18
N ILE A 30 -1.57 -1.15 0.36
CA ILE A 30 -0.95 -0.02 -0.38
C ILE A 30 -1.93 0.53 -1.43
N PRO A 31 -2.32 1.81 -1.37
CA PRO A 31 -3.20 2.41 -2.37
C PRO A 31 -2.52 2.49 -3.74
N TYR A 32 -3.18 1.94 -4.77
CA TYR A 32 -2.74 2.06 -6.16
C TYR A 32 -3.67 2.93 -7.02
N ALA A 33 -4.85 3.27 -6.49
CA ALA A 33 -5.85 4.13 -7.09
C ALA A 33 -6.65 4.85 -5.99
N ARG A 34 -7.39 5.90 -6.37
CA ARG A 34 -8.42 6.52 -5.51
C ARG A 34 -9.58 5.56 -5.30
N ALA A 35 -10.25 5.68 -4.15
CA ALA A 35 -11.46 4.92 -3.87
C ALA A 35 -12.53 5.20 -4.97
N PRO A 36 -13.11 4.16 -5.60
CA PRO A 36 -14.08 4.31 -6.69
C PRO A 36 -15.50 4.60 -6.15
N GLU A 37 -15.61 5.64 -5.32
CA GLU A 37 -16.83 6.04 -4.63
C GLU A 37 -17.47 7.26 -5.31
N GLY A 38 -18.77 7.49 -5.05
CA GLY A 38 -19.52 8.60 -5.63
C GLY A 38 -19.43 8.65 -7.16
N GLU A 39 -19.04 9.80 -7.69
CA GLU A 39 -18.86 10.05 -9.12
C GLU A 39 -17.76 9.20 -9.79
N LEU A 40 -16.87 8.59 -9.00
CA LEU A 40 -15.82 7.69 -9.50
C LEU A 40 -16.32 6.26 -9.69
N ARG A 41 -17.52 5.93 -9.20
CA ARG A 41 -18.10 4.59 -9.37
C ARG A 41 -18.30 4.29 -10.86
N PHE A 42 -17.90 3.08 -11.27
CA PHE A 42 -17.94 2.60 -12.65
C PHE A 42 -17.05 3.38 -13.64
N LYS A 43 -16.17 4.28 -13.17
CA LYS A 43 -15.17 4.97 -14.00
C LYS A 43 -13.83 4.24 -13.97
N ALA A 44 -12.96 4.59 -14.92
CA ALA A 44 -11.58 4.09 -14.92
C ALA A 44 -10.85 4.51 -13.63
N PRO A 45 -9.90 3.69 -13.12
CA PRO A 45 -9.17 4.00 -11.90
C PRO A 45 -8.32 5.26 -12.09
N ILE A 46 -8.32 6.10 -11.06
CA ILE A 46 -7.51 7.33 -11.02
C ILE A 46 -6.35 7.10 -10.04
N PRO A 47 -5.10 7.51 -10.35
CA PRO A 47 -3.98 7.40 -9.42
C PRO A 47 -4.26 8.01 -8.03
N PRO A 48 -3.72 7.42 -6.95
CA PRO A 48 -3.95 7.90 -5.60
C PRO A 48 -3.29 9.26 -5.41
N GLN A 49 -3.72 9.98 -4.37
CA GLN A 49 -3.00 11.17 -3.93
C GLN A 49 -1.65 10.73 -3.34
N LYS A 50 -0.58 11.50 -3.60
CA LYS A 50 0.70 11.29 -2.92
C LYS A 50 0.55 11.57 -1.43
N TRP A 51 1.32 10.86 -0.61
CA TRP A 51 1.39 11.05 0.82
C TRP A 51 2.83 11.28 1.28
N THR A 52 2.99 12.02 2.37
CA THR A 52 4.30 12.30 2.99
C THR A 52 4.52 11.46 4.24
N GLU A 53 3.47 11.21 5.01
CA GLU A 53 3.52 10.39 6.22
C GLU A 53 3.57 8.90 5.90
N THR A 54 4.29 8.12 6.69
CA THR A 54 4.41 6.68 6.45
C THR A 54 3.07 5.97 6.68
N LEU A 55 2.59 5.25 5.67
CA LEU A 55 1.45 4.33 5.80
C LEU A 55 1.88 3.02 6.47
N ASP A 56 1.06 2.46 7.37
CA ASP A 56 1.35 1.25 8.17
C ASP A 56 0.69 -0.04 7.66
#